data_AF-A0A6G1W9C2-F1
#
_entry.id   AF-A0A6G1W9C2-F1
#
_cell.length_a   1.000
_cell.length_b   1.000
_cell.length_c   1.000
_cell.angle_alpha   90.00
_cell.angle_beta   90.00
_cell.angle_gamma   90.00
#
_symmetry.space_group_name_H-M   'P 1'
#
loop_
_entity.id
_entity.type
_entity.pdbx_description
1 polymer ?
#
loop_
_entity_poly.entity_id
_entity_poly.type
_entity_poly.pdbx_seq_one_letter_code
_entity_poly.pdbx_strand_id
1 'polypeptide(L)'
;MTIEMTGAELSNEERIAAIESMELSDVTTRSQWRIQSLRGTADTHQSEKGESALVTGNSVLSFVGGLTPQQKQDVQDCVLFAQLATDKAFPDKKRRQERFDFYSDVLTLCGWGATNNSIKEVTGLKQKFTMDQVALEIISSVIGVNKVLLDIVAVVFKALQKNPKALALFENEASGNESADFQILPCIGTVDGEVVMIKSAFHITSPKRITKVLFWELSSNSVRLYAGANNTTLNQKVYAGVRQSISDKLAYTTKKRIERIEI
;
A
#
# COMPACT_ATOMS: atom_id res chain seq x y z
N MET A 1 -10.43 -21.65 -6.12
CA MET A 1 -11.48 -21.57 -5.08
C MET A 1 -11.86 -20.11 -5.00
N THR A 2 -12.91 -19.76 -5.74
CA THR A 2 -13.40 -18.38 -5.87
C THR A 2 -14.16 -18.07 -4.58
N ILE A 3 -13.70 -17.08 -3.82
CA ILE A 3 -14.42 -16.60 -2.63
C ILE A 3 -15.61 -15.80 -3.15
N GLU A 4 -16.74 -16.46 -3.39
CA GLU A 4 -17.99 -15.83 -3.88
C GLU A 4 -18.82 -15.16 -2.79
N MET A 5 -18.27 -14.97 -1.59
CA MET A 5 -18.87 -14.13 -0.55
C MET A 5 -18.00 -12.90 -0.38
N THR A 6 -18.44 -11.77 -0.93
CA THR A 6 -17.82 -10.47 -0.65
C THR A 6 -17.74 -10.32 0.86
N GLY A 7 -16.53 -10.21 1.42
CA GLY A 7 -16.30 -10.41 2.86
C GLY A 7 -17.17 -9.58 3.81
N ALA A 8 -17.89 -8.55 3.33
CA ALA A 8 -18.85 -7.74 4.05
C ALA A 8 -19.91 -8.52 4.88
N GLU A 9 -20.31 -9.72 4.45
CA GLU A 9 -21.33 -10.52 5.15
C GLU A 9 -20.76 -11.59 6.10
N LEU A 10 -19.43 -11.78 6.13
CA LEU A 10 -18.80 -12.80 6.96
C LEU A 10 -18.82 -12.40 8.44
N SER A 11 -19.11 -13.38 9.28
CA SER A 11 -18.92 -13.30 10.73
C SER A 11 -17.43 -13.11 11.07
N ASN A 12 -17.15 -12.61 12.28
CA ASN A 12 -15.77 -12.48 12.73
C ASN A 12 -15.05 -13.84 12.81
N GLU A 13 -15.76 -14.91 13.15
CA GLU A 13 -15.20 -16.27 13.21
C GLU A 13 -14.73 -16.75 11.83
N GLU A 14 -15.55 -16.55 10.80
CA GLU A 14 -15.20 -16.91 9.42
C GLU A 14 -14.02 -16.08 8.90
N ARG A 15 -13.97 -14.79 9.25
CA ARG A 15 -12.85 -13.90 8.90
C ARG A 15 -11.55 -14.35 9.56
N ILE A 16 -11.60 -14.68 10.86
CA ILE A 16 -10.44 -15.18 11.60
C ILE A 16 -9.94 -16.48 10.98
N ALA A 17 -10.82 -17.45 10.73
CA ALA A 17 -10.45 -18.72 10.11
C ALA A 17 -9.79 -18.52 8.73
N ALA A 18 -10.33 -17.60 7.92
CA ALA A 18 -9.72 -17.23 6.64
C ALA A 18 -8.31 -16.64 6.84
N ILE A 19 -8.16 -15.64 7.71
CA ILE A 19 -6.89 -14.97 8.00
C ILE A 19 -5.82 -15.95 8.51
N GLU A 20 -6.19 -16.84 9.41
CA GLU A 20 -5.27 -17.81 10.01
C GLU A 20 -4.75 -18.81 8.97
N SER A 21 -5.64 -19.25 8.06
CA SER A 21 -5.30 -20.16 6.97
C SER A 21 -4.41 -19.55 5.89
N MET A 22 -4.38 -18.22 5.75
CA MET A 22 -3.60 -17.56 4.69
C MET A 22 -2.10 -17.68 4.92
N GLU A 23 -1.37 -18.21 3.95
CA GLU A 23 0.09 -18.17 3.96
C GLU A 23 0.59 -16.76 3.58
N LEU A 24 1.64 -16.30 4.26
CA LEU A 24 2.30 -15.04 3.97
C LEU A 24 3.64 -15.31 3.26
N SER A 25 4.08 -14.36 2.43
CA SER A 25 5.38 -14.48 1.78
C SER A 25 6.50 -14.29 2.80
N ASP A 26 7.43 -15.23 2.87
CA ASP A 26 8.62 -15.13 3.71
C ASP A 26 9.60 -14.09 3.15
N VAL A 27 10.41 -13.51 4.06
CA VAL A 27 11.42 -12.49 3.77
C VAL A 27 12.58 -13.01 2.89
N THR A 28 12.64 -14.30 2.55
CA THR A 28 13.92 -14.94 2.15
C THR A 28 14.15 -15.20 0.67
N THR A 29 13.26 -14.85 -0.26
CA THR A 29 13.42 -15.30 -1.67
C THR A 29 13.54 -14.19 -2.71
N ARG A 30 14.14 -13.05 -2.37
CA ARG A 30 14.78 -12.17 -3.38
C ARG A 30 16.09 -11.60 -2.84
N SER A 31 17.17 -12.32 -3.17
CA SER A 31 18.57 -11.89 -3.13
C SER A 31 19.12 -11.45 -1.77
N GLN A 32 19.92 -12.35 -1.19
CA GLN A 32 20.86 -12.03 -0.12
C GLN A 32 21.72 -10.82 -0.52
N TRP A 33 21.50 -9.67 0.12
CA TRP A 33 22.50 -8.63 0.20
C TRP A 33 22.64 -8.12 1.62
N ARG A 34 23.91 -7.92 1.98
CA ARG A 34 24.45 -7.71 3.31
C ARG A 34 24.29 -6.23 3.65
N ILE A 35 23.12 -5.85 4.17
CA ILE A 35 22.98 -4.55 4.85
C ILE A 35 23.82 -4.63 6.12
N GLN A 36 24.90 -3.86 6.16
CA GLN A 36 25.67 -3.67 7.38
C GLN A 36 24.72 -3.19 8.47
N SER A 37 24.66 -3.91 9.59
CA SER A 37 23.76 -3.62 10.69
C SER A 37 24.06 -2.23 11.26
N LEU A 38 23.38 -1.21 10.78
CA LEU A 38 23.19 0.01 11.52
C LEU A 38 22.15 -0.32 12.59
N ARG A 39 22.63 -0.45 13.83
CA ARG A 39 21.77 -0.41 15.01
C ARG A 39 21.09 0.95 15.03
N GLY A 40 19.89 1.03 14.46
CA GLY A 40 18.97 2.14 14.68
C GLY A 40 18.23 1.87 15.98
N THR A 41 18.47 2.69 16.99
CA THR A 41 17.60 2.81 18.15
C THR A 41 16.20 3.17 17.67
N ALA A 42 15.18 2.51 18.21
CA ALA A 42 13.80 2.89 17.99
C ALA A 42 13.59 4.25 18.67
N ASP A 43 13.74 5.33 17.91
CA ASP A 43 13.37 6.66 18.40
C ASP A 43 11.86 6.83 18.33
N THR A 44 11.28 6.89 19.52
CA THR A 44 9.89 7.27 19.78
C THR A 44 9.81 8.80 19.80
N HIS A 45 10.14 9.46 18.69
CA HIS A 45 9.79 10.86 18.53
C HIS A 45 8.37 10.94 17.96
N GLN A 46 7.40 11.09 18.87
CA GLN A 46 6.05 11.54 18.52
C GLN A 46 6.16 12.96 17.97
N SER A 47 5.86 13.15 16.69
CA SER A 47 5.60 14.48 16.15
C SER A 47 4.30 14.99 16.77
N GLU A 48 4.35 16.18 17.38
CA GLU A 48 3.19 16.90 17.92
C GLU A 48 2.22 17.37 16.83
N LYS A 49 2.48 17.05 15.55
CA LYS A 49 1.53 17.19 14.44
C LYS A 49 1.01 15.79 14.09
N GLY A 50 -0.32 15.63 14.06
CA GLY A 50 -1.00 14.36 13.78
C GLY A 50 -0.71 13.75 12.40
N GLU A 51 0.03 14.45 11.54
CA GLU A 51 0.50 13.95 10.25
C GLU A 51 1.69 13.01 10.41
N SER A 52 1.74 11.94 9.62
CA SER A 52 2.86 11.01 9.58
C SER A 52 2.84 10.20 8.30
N ALA A 53 3.99 9.69 7.85
CA ALA A 53 4.03 8.80 6.71
C ALA A 53 5.09 7.70 6.87
N LEU A 54 4.92 6.63 6.10
CA LEU A 54 5.82 5.49 6.08
C LEU A 54 5.76 4.75 4.75
N VAL A 55 6.82 4.02 4.45
CA VAL A 55 6.84 2.95 3.45
C VAL A 55 6.55 1.64 4.17
N THR A 56 5.61 0.86 3.65
CA THR A 56 5.39 -0.54 4.04
C THR A 56 5.35 -1.43 2.79
N GLY A 57 6.38 -2.25 2.61
CA GLY A 57 6.58 -3.02 1.39
C GLY A 57 6.61 -2.11 0.15
N ASN A 58 5.74 -2.38 -0.82
CA ASN A 58 5.59 -1.58 -2.04
C ASN A 58 4.56 -0.45 -1.92
N SER A 59 4.17 -0.07 -0.70
CA SER A 59 3.15 0.94 -0.43
C SER A 59 3.70 2.15 0.31
N VAL A 60 3.28 3.34 -0.11
CA VAL A 60 3.49 4.59 0.63
C VAL A 60 2.20 4.94 1.36
N LEU A 61 2.23 4.89 2.69
CA LEU A 61 1.13 5.32 3.54
C LEU A 61 1.38 6.74 4.01
N SER A 62 0.34 7.56 3.94
CA SER A 62 0.35 8.91 4.52
C SER A 62 -0.89 9.08 5.38
N PHE A 63 -0.72 9.68 6.54
CA PHE A 63 -1.76 9.87 7.53
C PHE A 63 -1.90 11.35 7.80
N VAL A 64 -3.12 11.85 7.74
CA VAL A 64 -3.48 13.24 7.99
C VAL A 64 -4.80 13.30 8.76
N GLY A 65 -5.04 14.37 9.51
CA GLY A 65 -6.19 14.46 10.38
C GLY A 65 -6.05 13.61 11.64
N GLY A 66 -7.14 13.48 12.40
CA GLY A 66 -7.12 13.01 13.79
C GLY A 66 -6.94 11.51 14.00
N LEU A 67 -6.23 10.77 13.12
CA LEU A 67 -6.03 9.34 13.35
C LEU A 67 -5.22 9.11 14.63
N THR A 68 -5.76 8.28 15.50
CA THR A 68 -5.05 7.79 16.69
C THR A 68 -3.87 6.89 16.29
N PRO A 69 -2.87 6.71 17.18
CA PRO A 69 -1.79 5.76 16.94
C PRO A 69 -2.28 4.34 16.64
N GLN A 70 -3.34 3.89 17.30
CA GLN A 70 -3.93 2.57 17.04
C GLN A 70 -4.52 2.49 15.63
N GLN A 71 -5.25 3.51 15.18
CA GLN A 71 -5.82 3.53 13.83
C GLN A 71 -4.73 3.52 12.74
N LYS A 72 -3.62 4.25 12.94
CA LYS A 72 -2.47 4.23 12.02
C LYS A 72 -1.85 2.83 11.95
N GLN A 73 -1.69 2.17 13.10
CA GLN A 73 -1.18 0.81 13.19
C GLN A 73 -2.14 -0.20 12.51
N ASP A 74 -3.44 -0.09 12.77
CA ASP A 74 -4.48 -0.92 12.16
C ASP A 74 -4.44 -0.83 10.62
N VAL A 75 -4.32 0.38 10.07
CA VAL A 75 -4.16 0.59 8.62
C VAL A 75 -2.88 -0.06 8.09
N GLN A 76 -1.75 0.16 8.77
CA GLN A 76 -0.46 -0.39 8.36
C GLN A 76 -0.50 -1.93 8.33
N ASP A 77 -1.08 -2.56 9.35
CA ASP A 77 -1.17 -4.01 9.46
C ASP A 77 -2.11 -4.61 8.40
N CYS A 78 -3.26 -3.98 8.13
CA CYS A 78 -4.13 -4.38 7.01
C CYS A 78 -3.36 -4.41 5.68
N VAL A 79 -2.67 -3.31 5.39
CA VAL A 79 -1.98 -3.11 4.11
C VAL A 79 -0.84 -4.11 3.96
N LEU A 80 -0.02 -4.29 5.00
CA LEU A 80 1.10 -5.22 4.95
C LEU A 80 0.63 -6.67 4.89
N PHE A 81 -0.38 -7.05 5.69
CA PHE A 81 -0.95 -8.39 5.65
C PHE A 81 -1.49 -8.73 4.26
N ALA A 82 -2.29 -7.82 3.67
CA ALA A 82 -2.82 -7.99 2.33
C ALA A 82 -1.73 -8.10 1.25
N GLN A 83 -0.67 -7.30 1.33
CA GLN A 83 0.47 -7.41 0.42
C GLN A 83 1.14 -8.79 0.52
N LEU A 84 1.47 -9.22 1.74
CA LEU A 84 2.20 -10.48 1.97
C LEU A 84 1.39 -11.70 1.55
N ALA A 85 0.08 -11.71 1.83
CA ALA A 85 -0.82 -12.77 1.38
C ALA A 85 -0.92 -12.80 -0.15
N THR A 86 -1.03 -11.62 -0.79
CA THR A 86 -1.11 -11.52 -2.25
C THR A 86 0.18 -11.95 -2.93
N ASP A 87 1.34 -11.53 -2.40
CA ASP A 87 2.67 -11.95 -2.87
C ASP A 87 2.84 -13.47 -2.81
N LYS A 88 2.31 -14.10 -1.75
CA LYS A 88 2.36 -15.55 -1.58
C LYS A 88 1.45 -16.29 -2.54
N ALA A 89 0.20 -15.83 -2.68
CA ALA A 89 -0.79 -16.48 -3.54
C ALA A 89 -0.48 -16.31 -5.04
N PHE A 90 0.13 -15.18 -5.42
CA PHE A 90 0.35 -14.81 -6.82
C PHE A 90 1.78 -14.29 -7.08
N PRO A 91 2.84 -15.08 -6.89
CA PRO A 91 4.23 -14.59 -6.97
C PRO A 91 4.62 -13.97 -8.32
N ASP A 92 3.89 -14.31 -9.40
CA ASP A 92 4.04 -13.66 -10.70
C ASP A 92 3.30 -12.32 -10.76
N LYS A 93 4.07 -11.23 -10.77
CA LYS A 93 3.57 -9.85 -10.91
C LYS A 93 2.80 -9.61 -12.23
N LYS A 94 2.92 -10.47 -13.24
CA LYS A 94 2.15 -10.35 -14.50
C LYS A 94 0.66 -10.66 -14.31
N ARG A 95 0.26 -11.39 -13.26
CA ARG A 95 -1.15 -11.70 -12.91
C ARG A 95 -1.86 -10.52 -12.27
N ARG A 96 -1.80 -9.36 -12.92
CA ARG A 96 -2.18 -8.05 -12.37
C ARG A 96 -3.61 -8.00 -11.81
N GLN A 97 -4.60 -8.44 -12.58
CA GLN A 97 -6.00 -8.37 -12.18
C GLN A 97 -6.26 -9.29 -10.98
N GLU A 98 -5.77 -10.53 -11.03
CA GLU A 98 -5.94 -11.50 -9.95
C GLU A 98 -5.25 -11.05 -8.65
N ARG A 99 -4.08 -10.41 -8.76
CA ARG A 99 -3.39 -9.79 -7.63
C ARG A 99 -4.20 -8.64 -7.03
N PHE A 100 -4.78 -7.78 -7.87
CA PHE A 100 -5.59 -6.66 -7.42
C PHE A 100 -6.88 -7.13 -6.71
N ASP A 101 -7.54 -8.13 -7.28
CA ASP A 101 -8.78 -8.70 -6.75
C ASP A 101 -8.51 -9.38 -5.41
N PHE A 102 -7.52 -10.28 -5.35
CA PHE A 102 -7.16 -10.96 -4.11
C PHE A 102 -6.71 -9.98 -3.01
N TYR A 103 -5.91 -8.97 -3.35
CA TYR A 103 -5.53 -7.92 -2.41
C TYR A 103 -6.76 -7.19 -1.84
N SER A 104 -7.74 -6.88 -2.69
CA SER A 104 -8.98 -6.22 -2.27
C SER A 104 -9.86 -7.13 -1.41
N ASP A 105 -9.90 -8.43 -1.71
CA ASP A 105 -10.61 -9.42 -0.89
C ASP A 105 -9.98 -9.53 0.51
N VAL A 106 -8.65 -9.57 0.60
CA VAL A 106 -7.95 -9.61 1.89
C VAL A 106 -8.19 -8.34 2.70
N LEU A 107 -8.17 -7.16 2.07
CA LEU A 107 -8.56 -5.92 2.76
C LEU A 107 -10.03 -5.96 3.23
N THR A 108 -10.92 -6.57 2.45
CA THR A 108 -12.32 -6.74 2.84
C THR A 108 -12.44 -7.65 4.07
N LEU A 109 -11.62 -8.71 4.18
CA LEU A 109 -11.52 -9.54 5.39
C LEU A 109 -11.05 -8.74 6.62
N CYS A 110 -10.16 -7.78 6.42
CA CYS A 110 -9.73 -6.84 7.46
C CYS A 110 -10.81 -5.81 7.85
N GLY A 111 -11.92 -5.72 7.10
CA GLY A 111 -13.01 -4.80 7.39
C GLY A 111 -12.98 -3.50 6.59
N TRP A 112 -12.13 -3.39 5.57
CA TRP A 112 -12.26 -2.33 4.57
C TRP A 112 -13.51 -2.56 3.71
N GLY A 113 -14.16 -1.48 3.29
CA GLY A 113 -15.30 -1.57 2.37
C GLY A 113 -14.93 -2.29 1.09
N ALA A 114 -15.78 -3.23 0.67
CA ALA A 114 -15.67 -3.90 -0.63
C ALA A 114 -15.83 -2.87 -1.75
N THR A 115 -14.99 -2.97 -2.77
CA THR A 115 -15.04 -2.06 -3.91
C THR A 115 -14.93 -2.86 -5.20
N ASN A 116 -15.94 -2.77 -6.07
CA ASN A 116 -15.96 -3.41 -7.40
C ASN A 116 -15.08 -2.63 -8.39
N ASN A 117 -13.82 -2.43 -8.04
CA ASN A 117 -12.88 -1.71 -8.88
C ASN A 117 -12.01 -2.68 -9.66
N SER A 118 -11.57 -2.25 -10.84
CA SER A 118 -10.54 -2.90 -11.61
C SER A 118 -9.41 -1.91 -11.87
N ILE A 119 -8.23 -2.45 -12.10
CA ILE A 119 -7.09 -1.65 -12.56
C ILE A 119 -7.20 -1.48 -14.08
N LYS A 120 -7.26 -0.23 -14.54
CA LYS A 120 -7.48 0.10 -15.96
C LYS A 120 -6.23 0.69 -16.57
N GLU A 121 -6.08 0.53 -17.88
CA GLU A 121 -4.97 1.18 -18.58
C GLU A 121 -5.12 2.69 -18.56
N VAL A 122 -4.03 3.38 -18.21
CA VAL A 122 -3.96 4.84 -18.25
C VAL A 122 -3.55 5.26 -19.65
N THR A 123 -4.45 5.95 -20.35
CA THR A 123 -4.22 6.49 -21.70
C THR A 123 -3.91 7.99 -21.63
N GLY A 124 -3.39 8.55 -22.73
CA GLY A 124 -3.11 10.00 -22.81
C GLY A 124 -1.90 10.48 -21.99
N LEU A 125 -1.01 9.58 -21.59
CA LEU A 125 0.25 9.95 -20.95
C LEU A 125 1.09 10.85 -21.86
N LYS A 126 1.76 11.84 -21.27
CA LYS A 126 2.79 12.64 -21.95
C LYS A 126 3.92 11.72 -22.45
N GLN A 127 4.60 12.12 -23.52
CA GLN A 127 5.73 11.35 -24.08
C GLN A 127 6.81 11.05 -23.02
N LYS A 128 7.03 12.01 -22.12
CA LYS A 128 7.89 11.93 -20.94
C LYS A 128 7.07 12.34 -19.72
N PHE A 129 7.13 11.55 -18.65
CA PHE A 129 6.40 11.81 -17.41
C PHE A 129 7.15 11.21 -16.21
N THR A 130 6.79 11.62 -15.00
CA THR A 130 7.22 10.95 -13.76
C THR A 130 6.01 10.32 -13.07
N MET A 131 6.21 9.17 -12.42
CA MET A 131 5.07 8.49 -11.77
C MET A 131 4.49 9.25 -10.59
N ASP A 132 5.28 10.07 -9.89
CA ASP A 132 4.79 10.91 -8.81
C ASP A 132 3.74 11.92 -9.31
N GLN A 133 3.93 12.51 -10.49
CA GLN A 133 2.95 13.41 -11.11
C GLN A 133 1.69 12.64 -11.53
N VAL A 134 1.86 11.50 -12.19
CA VAL A 134 0.74 10.66 -12.64
C VAL A 134 -0.06 10.10 -11.46
N ALA A 135 0.60 9.74 -10.37
CA ALA A 135 -0.05 9.29 -9.14
C ALA A 135 -0.88 10.40 -8.51
N LEU A 136 -0.37 11.64 -8.45
CA LEU A 136 -1.13 12.79 -7.97
C LEU A 136 -2.36 13.06 -8.83
N GLU A 137 -2.24 13.00 -10.17
CA GLU A 137 -3.38 13.17 -11.09
C GLU A 137 -4.46 12.10 -10.88
N ILE A 138 -4.07 10.84 -10.74
CA ILE A 138 -4.99 9.72 -10.50
C ILE A 138 -5.67 9.84 -9.13
N ILE A 139 -4.92 10.15 -8.07
CA ILE A 139 -5.48 10.38 -6.73
C ILE A 139 -6.45 11.56 -6.77
N SER A 140 -6.07 12.66 -7.43
CA SER A 140 -6.90 13.86 -7.60
C SER A 140 -8.24 13.56 -8.26
N SER A 141 -8.29 12.59 -9.19
CA SER A 141 -9.53 12.21 -9.87
C SER A 141 -10.58 11.56 -8.96
N VAL A 142 -10.15 11.00 -7.82
CA VAL A 142 -11.04 10.31 -6.86
C VAL A 142 -11.44 11.21 -5.69
N ILE A 143 -10.51 11.99 -5.17
CA ILE A 143 -10.74 12.86 -4.00
C ILE A 143 -11.57 14.12 -4.32
N GLY A 144 -11.71 14.46 -5.61
CA GLY A 144 -12.39 15.67 -6.05
C GLY A 144 -11.75 16.93 -5.46
N VAL A 145 -12.55 17.72 -4.72
CA VAL A 145 -12.11 19.00 -4.14
C VAL A 145 -11.38 18.88 -2.81
N ASN A 146 -11.22 17.67 -2.23
CA ASN A 146 -10.52 17.48 -0.97
C ASN A 146 -9.00 17.62 -1.13
N LYS A 147 -8.52 18.87 -1.06
CA LYS A 147 -7.10 19.21 -1.25
C LYS A 147 -6.18 18.66 -0.16
N VAL A 148 -6.69 18.43 1.06
CA VAL A 148 -5.87 18.00 2.21
C VAL A 148 -5.16 16.67 1.92
N LEU A 149 -5.88 15.71 1.34
CA LEU A 149 -5.31 14.42 0.95
C LEU A 149 -4.30 14.53 -0.21
N LEU A 150 -4.47 15.50 -1.12
CA LEU A 150 -3.52 15.72 -2.21
C LEU A 150 -2.25 16.40 -1.71
N ASP A 151 -2.41 17.40 -0.85
CA ASP A 151 -1.33 18.18 -0.26
C ASP A 151 -0.40 17.28 0.58
N ILE A 152 -0.97 16.38 1.40
CA ILE A 152 -0.17 15.43 2.18
C ILE A 152 0.61 14.47 1.26
N VAL A 153 0.03 14.00 0.16
CA VAL A 153 0.75 13.12 -0.79
C VAL A 153 1.93 13.88 -1.41
N ALA A 154 1.74 15.13 -1.80
CA ALA A 154 2.81 15.95 -2.36
C ALA A 154 3.93 16.23 -1.34
N VAL A 155 3.60 16.46 -0.08
CA VAL A 155 4.58 16.59 1.03
C VAL A 155 5.36 15.28 1.21
N VAL A 156 4.65 14.16 1.28
CA VAL A 156 5.24 12.83 1.48
C VAL A 156 6.14 12.43 0.32
N PHE A 157 5.78 12.76 -0.92
CA PHE A 157 6.64 12.53 -2.08
C PHE A 157 7.95 13.32 -2.00
N LYS A 158 7.89 14.61 -1.63
CA LYS A 158 9.10 15.42 -1.44
C LYS A 158 9.99 14.87 -0.32
N ALA A 159 9.40 14.37 0.76
CA ALA A 159 10.13 13.77 1.87
C ALA A 159 10.71 12.40 1.52
N LEU A 160 9.94 11.54 0.86
CA LEU A 160 10.38 10.23 0.39
C LEU A 160 11.58 10.36 -0.57
N GLN A 161 11.54 11.33 -1.49
CA GLN A 161 12.67 11.60 -2.39
C GLN A 161 13.96 11.97 -1.64
N LYS A 162 13.84 12.55 -0.44
CA LYS A 162 14.96 12.94 0.44
C LYS A 162 15.32 11.87 1.48
N ASN A 163 14.62 10.73 1.49
CA ASN A 163 14.86 9.63 2.42
C ASN A 163 15.36 8.38 1.65
N PRO A 164 16.68 8.22 1.45
CA PRO A 164 17.24 7.14 0.64
C PRO A 164 16.89 5.75 1.15
N LYS A 165 16.74 5.58 2.48
CA LYS A 165 16.44 4.29 3.08
C LYS A 165 15.00 3.86 2.79
N ALA A 166 14.04 4.76 3.00
CA ALA A 166 12.63 4.50 2.69
C ALA A 166 12.40 4.33 1.19
N LEU A 167 13.04 5.17 0.36
CA LEU A 167 12.94 5.08 -1.10
C LEU A 167 13.53 3.76 -1.62
N ALA A 168 14.70 3.34 -1.13
CA ALA A 168 15.31 2.07 -1.54
C ALA A 168 14.45 0.86 -1.15
N LEU A 169 13.85 0.87 0.05
CA LEU A 169 12.88 -0.15 0.45
C LEU A 169 11.70 -0.20 -0.52
N PHE A 170 11.08 0.96 -0.78
CA PHE A 170 9.94 1.07 -1.69
C PHE A 170 10.28 0.57 -3.10
N GLU A 171 11.39 1.04 -3.70
CA GLU A 171 11.79 0.66 -5.05
C GLU A 171 12.11 -0.83 -5.17
N ASN A 172 12.74 -1.42 -4.14
CA ASN A 172 13.06 -2.85 -4.13
C ASN A 172 11.79 -3.72 -4.10
N GLU A 173 10.80 -3.34 -3.30
CA GLU A 173 9.54 -4.08 -3.18
C GLU A 173 8.65 -3.85 -4.41
N ALA A 174 8.64 -2.62 -4.94
CA ALA A 174 7.83 -2.26 -6.10
C ALA A 174 8.33 -2.90 -7.40
N SER A 175 9.65 -2.93 -7.61
CA SER A 175 10.27 -3.32 -8.88
C SER A 175 10.20 -4.82 -9.22
N GLY A 176 10.44 -5.13 -10.49
CA GLY A 176 10.40 -6.47 -11.07
C GLY A 176 11.12 -6.50 -12.43
N ASN A 177 11.25 -7.69 -13.03
CA ASN A 177 12.03 -7.87 -14.26
C ASN A 177 11.42 -7.16 -15.48
N GLU A 178 10.10 -7.14 -15.60
CA GLU A 178 9.37 -6.56 -16.73
C GLU A 178 8.11 -5.81 -16.25
N SER A 179 7.96 -5.67 -14.93
CA SER A 179 6.85 -4.98 -14.31
C SER A 179 7.24 -4.33 -13.00
N ALA A 180 6.44 -3.36 -12.57
CA ALA A 180 6.49 -2.79 -11.24
C ALA A 180 5.07 -2.64 -10.70
N ASP A 181 4.90 -2.90 -9.40
CA ASP A 181 3.62 -2.85 -8.69
C ASP A 181 3.79 -2.05 -7.43
N PHE A 182 2.99 -1.02 -7.22
CA PHE A 182 3.07 -0.20 -6.02
C PHE A 182 1.75 0.47 -5.68
N GLN A 183 1.66 1.01 -4.46
CA GLN A 183 0.47 1.68 -3.99
C GLN A 183 0.80 3.00 -3.29
N ILE A 184 -0.10 3.97 -3.44
CA ILE A 184 -0.04 5.24 -2.72
C ILE A 184 -1.37 5.39 -1.98
N LEU A 185 -1.30 5.41 -0.65
CA LEU A 185 -2.45 5.19 0.23
C LEU A 185 -2.59 6.36 1.22
N PRO A 186 -3.06 7.53 0.79
CA PRO A 186 -3.34 8.61 1.72
C PRO A 186 -4.59 8.30 2.54
N CYS A 187 -4.47 8.50 3.85
CA CYS A 187 -5.45 8.15 4.86
C CYS A 187 -5.80 9.38 5.69
N ILE A 188 -7.10 9.58 5.93
CA ILE A 188 -7.61 10.67 6.76
C ILE A 188 -8.50 10.16 7.87
N GLY A 189 -8.32 10.73 9.06
CA GLY A 189 -9.21 10.58 10.21
C GLY A 189 -10.25 11.68 10.12
N THR A 190 -11.51 11.31 9.94
CA THR A 190 -12.61 12.28 9.87
C THR A 190 -12.93 12.83 11.26
N VAL A 191 -13.66 13.96 11.31
CA VAL A 191 -14.13 14.56 12.57
C VAL A 191 -15.02 13.61 13.37
N ASP A 192 -15.72 12.70 12.68
CA ASP A 192 -16.60 11.69 13.28
C ASP A 192 -15.82 10.43 13.71
N GLY A 193 -14.50 10.43 13.58
CA GLY A 193 -13.61 9.34 14.01
C GLY A 193 -13.50 8.19 13.01
N GLU A 194 -13.99 8.35 11.78
CA GLU A 194 -13.82 7.34 10.72
C GLU A 194 -12.41 7.38 10.14
N VAL A 195 -11.95 6.22 9.66
CA VAL A 195 -10.69 6.08 8.95
C VAL A 195 -10.99 5.85 7.48
N VAL A 196 -10.66 6.82 6.65
CA VAL A 196 -10.85 6.77 5.19
C VAL A 196 -9.48 6.65 4.52
N MET A 197 -9.38 5.77 3.53
CA MET A 197 -8.20 5.59 2.69
C MET A 197 -8.55 5.82 1.22
N ILE A 198 -7.69 6.51 0.48
CA ILE A 198 -7.71 6.46 -0.99
C ILE A 198 -6.81 5.32 -1.44
N LYS A 199 -7.39 4.17 -1.74
CA LYS A 199 -6.65 3.00 -2.21
C LYS A 199 -6.27 3.23 -3.67
N SER A 200 -5.03 3.62 -3.92
CA SER A 200 -4.49 3.84 -5.27
C SER A 200 -3.42 2.80 -5.59
N ALA A 201 -3.70 1.95 -6.58
CA ALA A 201 -2.80 0.90 -7.04
C ALA A 201 -2.31 1.20 -8.46
N PHE A 202 -1.02 0.94 -8.69
CA PHE A 202 -0.35 1.20 -9.95
C PHE A 202 0.42 -0.04 -10.38
N HIS A 203 0.32 -0.36 -11.66
CA HIS A 203 1.07 -1.43 -12.29
C HIS A 203 1.67 -0.93 -13.60
N ILE A 204 2.98 -1.11 -13.75
CA ILE A 204 3.72 -0.76 -14.96
C ILE A 204 4.18 -2.05 -15.62
N THR A 205 4.04 -2.18 -16.95
CA THR A 205 4.75 -3.18 -17.73
C THR A 205 5.77 -2.53 -18.64
N SER A 206 6.90 -3.20 -18.86
CA SER A 206 8.02 -2.71 -19.65
C SER A 206 8.74 -3.89 -20.32
N PRO A 207 9.26 -3.74 -21.55
CA PRO A 207 10.13 -4.75 -22.17
C PRO A 207 11.52 -4.82 -21.53
N LYS A 208 11.83 -3.91 -20.58
CA LYS A 208 13.09 -3.83 -19.85
C LYS A 208 12.85 -3.83 -18.34
N ARG A 209 13.89 -4.23 -17.59
CA ARG A 209 13.90 -4.14 -16.13
C ARG A 209 13.60 -2.74 -15.63
N ILE A 210 12.62 -2.66 -14.74
CA ILE A 210 12.27 -1.45 -14.00
C ILE A 210 13.00 -1.54 -12.66
N THR A 211 13.77 -0.51 -12.31
CA THR A 211 14.48 -0.43 -11.02
C THR A 211 14.10 0.81 -10.22
N LYS A 212 13.66 1.85 -10.91
CA LYS A 212 13.14 3.09 -10.33
C LYS A 212 11.73 3.30 -10.82
N VAL A 213 10.86 3.71 -9.91
CA VAL A 213 9.43 3.84 -10.20
C VAL A 213 8.97 5.27 -9.98
N LEU A 214 9.23 5.85 -8.81
CA LEU A 214 8.94 7.25 -8.50
C LEU A 214 10.15 8.14 -8.81
N PHE A 215 9.90 9.43 -9.07
CA PHE A 215 10.92 10.48 -9.21
C PHE A 215 11.94 10.28 -10.34
N TRP A 216 11.60 9.46 -11.33
CA TRP A 216 12.40 9.22 -12.52
C TRP A 216 11.55 9.38 -13.78
N GLU A 217 12.17 9.90 -14.85
CA GLU A 217 11.51 10.10 -16.13
C GLU A 217 11.26 8.76 -16.85
N LEU A 218 10.00 8.46 -17.12
CA LEU A 218 9.55 7.34 -17.94
C LEU A 218 9.05 7.85 -19.29
N SER A 219 9.13 6.98 -20.31
CA SER A 219 8.58 7.28 -21.64
C SER A 219 7.37 6.41 -21.92
N SER A 220 6.27 7.05 -22.37
CA SER A 220 5.03 6.38 -22.74
C SER A 220 5.20 5.38 -23.90
N ASN A 221 6.25 5.52 -24.71
CA ASN A 221 6.57 4.59 -25.80
C ASN A 221 7.25 3.30 -25.30
N SER A 222 7.70 3.28 -24.04
CA SER A 222 8.49 2.18 -23.48
C SER A 222 7.75 1.38 -22.40
N VAL A 223 6.65 1.92 -21.88
CA VAL A 223 5.90 1.29 -20.77
C VAL A 223 4.40 1.34 -21.02
N ARG A 224 3.66 0.42 -20.41
CA ARG A 224 2.20 0.53 -20.26
C ARG A 224 1.90 0.73 -18.78
N LEU A 225 1.04 1.68 -18.47
CA LEU A 225 0.61 1.97 -17.11
C LEU A 225 -0.83 1.54 -16.92
N TYR A 226 -1.09 0.88 -15.81
CA TYR A 226 -2.42 0.53 -15.35
C TYR A 226 -2.60 1.08 -13.93
N ALA A 227 -3.74 1.67 -13.66
CA ALA A 227 -4.05 2.22 -12.35
C ALA A 227 -5.51 2.05 -11.98
N GLY A 228 -5.76 1.99 -10.67
CA GLY A 228 -7.08 1.97 -10.09
C GLY A 228 -7.03 2.73 -8.78
N ALA A 229 -7.98 3.65 -8.58
CA ALA A 229 -8.08 4.42 -7.35
C ALA A 229 -9.53 4.50 -6.90
N ASN A 230 -9.76 4.40 -5.59
CA ASN A 230 -11.06 4.61 -4.95
C ASN A 230 -10.90 5.00 -3.49
N ASN A 231 -11.95 5.59 -2.91
CA ASN A 231 -12.04 5.72 -1.46
C ASN A 231 -12.58 4.41 -0.85
N THR A 232 -12.18 4.14 0.38
CA THR A 232 -12.72 3.07 1.21
C THR A 232 -12.64 3.48 2.67
N THR A 233 -13.58 3.00 3.49
CA THR A 233 -13.65 3.28 4.92
C THR A 233 -13.44 2.00 5.70
N LEU A 234 -12.69 2.07 6.80
CA LEU A 234 -12.46 0.95 7.68
C LEU A 234 -13.63 0.78 8.66
N ASN A 235 -14.26 -0.40 8.65
CA ASN A 235 -15.12 -0.81 9.73
C ASN A 235 -14.26 -1.21 10.94
N GLN A 236 -14.04 -0.25 11.84
CA GLN A 236 -13.16 -0.41 12.99
C GLN A 236 -13.63 -1.51 13.96
N LYS A 237 -14.94 -1.81 14.02
CA LYS A 237 -15.48 -2.90 14.84
C LYS A 237 -15.13 -4.27 14.26
N VAL A 238 -15.22 -4.42 12.93
CA VAL A 238 -14.79 -5.63 12.23
C VAL A 238 -13.29 -5.82 12.40
N TYR A 239 -12.48 -4.78 12.14
CA TYR A 239 -11.03 -4.88 12.30
C TYR A 239 -10.63 -5.24 13.73
N ALA A 240 -11.29 -4.63 14.73
CA ALA A 240 -11.03 -4.96 16.13
C ALA A 240 -11.21 -6.46 16.46
N GLY A 241 -12.15 -7.15 15.77
CA GLY A 241 -12.36 -8.58 15.93
C GLY A 241 -11.25 -9.45 15.33
N VAL A 242 -10.58 -9.00 14.28
CA VAL A 242 -9.52 -9.76 13.57
C VAL A 242 -8.09 -9.28 13.90
N ARG A 243 -7.96 -8.16 14.62
CA ARG A 243 -6.68 -7.49 14.89
C ARG A 243 -5.62 -8.43 15.45
N GLN A 244 -5.98 -9.26 16.44
CA GLN A 244 -5.01 -10.14 17.09
C GLN A 244 -4.45 -11.18 16.11
N SER A 245 -5.33 -11.86 15.35
CA SER A 245 -4.91 -12.84 14.35
C SER A 245 -4.00 -12.23 13.28
N ILE A 246 -4.31 -11.01 12.81
CA ILE A 246 -3.43 -10.30 11.85
C ILE A 246 -2.09 -9.97 12.49
N SER A 247 -2.09 -9.40 13.69
CA SER A 247 -0.87 -9.04 14.43
C SER A 247 0.03 -10.26 14.65
N ASP A 248 -0.54 -11.41 15.04
CA ASP A 248 0.19 -12.65 15.27
C ASP A 248 0.83 -13.18 13.98
N LYS A 249 0.11 -13.10 12.85
CA LYS A 249 0.65 -13.46 11.53
C LYS A 249 1.79 -12.53 11.09
N LEU A 250 1.73 -11.25 11.48
CA LEU A 250 2.74 -10.25 11.12
C LEU A 250 3.95 -10.22 12.05
N ALA A 251 3.84 -10.73 13.29
CA ALA A 251 4.86 -10.64 14.33
C ALA A 251 6.23 -11.22 13.90
N TYR A 252 6.24 -12.18 12.98
CA TYR A 252 7.47 -12.81 12.46
C TYR A 252 8.07 -12.11 11.22
N THR A 253 7.29 -11.29 10.51
CA THR A 253 7.59 -10.83 9.13
C THR A 253 7.96 -9.34 9.04
N THR A 254 7.64 -8.53 10.06
CA THR A 254 7.41 -7.08 9.91
C THR A 254 8.63 -6.16 9.93
N LYS A 255 9.68 -6.45 10.72
CA LYS A 255 10.71 -5.41 11.02
C LYS A 255 11.54 -4.94 9.81
N LYS A 256 11.59 -5.69 8.71
CA LYS A 256 12.44 -5.36 7.55
C LYS A 256 11.70 -4.65 6.40
N ARG A 257 10.37 -4.54 6.48
CA ARG A 257 9.55 -4.00 5.39
C ARG A 257 8.86 -2.67 5.72
N ILE A 258 9.23 -2.03 6.82
CA ILE A 258 8.64 -0.76 7.24
C ILE A 258 9.75 0.26 7.46
N GLU A 259 9.61 1.44 6.84
CA GLU A 259 10.51 2.56 7.05
C GLU A 259 9.70 3.85 7.18
N ARG A 260 9.92 4.64 8.24
CA ARG A 260 9.20 5.89 8.46
C ARG A 260 9.73 6.99 7.53
N ILE A 261 8.85 7.91 7.16
CA ILE A 261 9.17 9.12 6.40
C ILE A 261 8.96 10.31 7.33
N GLU A 262 9.99 11.12 7.49
CA GLU A 262 9.93 12.39 8.24
C GLU A 262 9.25 13.45 7.36
N ILE A 263 8.11 13.99 7.82
CA ILE A 263 7.29 14.98 7.11
C ILE A 263 6.92 16.16 7.99
#